data_AF-A0A9P6WVH8-F1
#
_entry.id   AF-A0A9P6WVH8-F1
#
_cell.length_a   1.000
_cell.length_b   1.000
_cell.length_c   1.000
_cell.angle_alpha   90.00
_cell.angle_beta   90.00
_cell.angle_gamma   90.00
#
_symmetry.space_group_name_H-M   'P 1'
#
loop_
_entity.id
_entity.type
_entity.pdbx_description
1 polymer ?
#
loop_
_entity_poly.entity_id
_entity_poly.type
_entity_poly.pdbx_seq_one_letter_code
_entity_poly.pdbx_strand_id
1 'polypeptide(L)'
;MARNLLFNGFHPLLPWLCFFLLGMLLARLPLSQPRVQRALLVLGLLLIWAGHGVQQLAQGTPWQPWLGTQPMPPGPAYVLTGAGAACSVIAACLWLARLRPGEWLAPFPAAGRMTLTLYVGHILLGMGTLESLGLLDGRASLASVLLWALLFLLLATGAAWLWSWQFARGPLETVMRRIAG
;
A
#
# COMPACT_ATOMS: atom_id res chain seq x y z
N MET A 1 18.12 1.41 -22.01
CA MET A 1 16.65 1.48 -21.93
C MET A 1 16.05 0.31 -21.16
N ALA A 2 16.29 -0.96 -21.56
CA ALA A 2 15.77 -2.15 -20.86
C ALA A 2 16.17 -2.24 -19.36
N ARG A 3 17.40 -1.88 -18.98
CA ARG A 3 17.85 -1.86 -17.57
C ARG A 3 17.06 -0.88 -16.69
N ASN A 4 16.64 0.26 -17.23
CA ASN A 4 15.81 1.22 -16.52
C ASN A 4 14.35 0.75 -16.46
N LEU A 5 13.84 0.08 -17.49
CA LEU A 5 12.49 -0.50 -17.42
C LEU A 5 12.40 -1.70 -16.46
N LEU A 6 13.44 -2.54 -16.38
CA LEU A 6 13.37 -3.80 -15.64
C LEU A 6 13.87 -3.70 -14.20
N PHE A 7 14.89 -2.88 -13.93
CA PHE A 7 15.62 -2.90 -12.64
C PHE A 7 15.77 -1.52 -11.98
N ASN A 8 16.00 -0.44 -12.75
CA ASN A 8 16.47 0.85 -12.21
C ASN A 8 15.66 2.11 -12.55
N GLY A 9 14.47 1.99 -13.12
CA GLY A 9 13.60 3.11 -13.41
C GLY A 9 12.80 3.54 -12.18
N PHE A 10 12.06 4.63 -12.28
CA PHE A 10 11.15 5.08 -11.22
C PHE A 10 10.04 4.04 -10.91
N HIS A 11 9.71 3.17 -11.87
CA HIS A 11 8.80 2.03 -11.71
C HIS A 11 9.33 0.78 -12.44
N PRO A 12 10.32 0.06 -11.88
CA PRO A 12 10.92 -1.07 -12.56
C PRO A 12 10.00 -2.28 -12.52
N LEU A 13 9.80 -2.90 -13.68
CA LEU A 13 8.75 -3.89 -13.92
C LEU A 13 8.80 -5.08 -12.94
N LEU A 14 10.00 -5.51 -12.55
CA LEU A 14 10.19 -6.74 -11.79
C LEU A 14 9.67 -6.65 -10.34
N PRO A 15 10.09 -5.69 -9.49
CA PRO A 15 9.49 -5.49 -8.16
C PRO A 15 7.97 -5.34 -8.17
N TRP A 16 7.44 -4.54 -9.11
CA TRP A 16 6.00 -4.31 -9.23
C TRP A 16 5.24 -5.57 -9.67
N LEU A 17 5.80 -6.34 -10.60
CA LEU A 17 5.24 -7.63 -10.99
C LEU A 17 5.20 -8.61 -9.81
N CYS A 18 6.25 -8.66 -8.98
CA CYS A 18 6.25 -9.49 -7.78
C CYS A 18 5.09 -9.14 -6.83
N PHE A 19 4.84 -7.86 -6.57
CA PHE A 19 3.70 -7.43 -5.75
C PHE A 19 2.35 -7.75 -6.40
N PHE A 20 2.24 -7.57 -7.72
CA PHE A 20 1.04 -7.93 -8.47
C PHE A 20 0.73 -9.43 -8.40
N LEU A 21 1.73 -10.28 -8.65
CA LEU A 21 1.61 -11.74 -8.54
C LEU A 21 1.27 -12.17 -7.11
N LEU A 22 1.89 -11.55 -6.11
CA LEU A 22 1.57 -11.79 -4.70
C LEU A 22 0.12 -11.45 -4.38
N GLY A 23 -0.37 -10.29 -4.85
CA GLY A 23 -1.77 -9.88 -4.69
C GLY A 23 -2.74 -10.91 -5.31
N MET A 24 -2.45 -11.40 -6.51
CA MET A 24 -3.25 -12.45 -7.16
C MET A 24 -3.21 -13.78 -6.38
N LEU A 25 -2.06 -14.13 -5.80
CA LEU A 25 -1.94 -15.32 -4.96
C LEU A 25 -2.78 -15.18 -3.69
N LEU A 26 -2.68 -14.04 -2.99
CA LEU A 26 -3.44 -13.77 -1.77
C LEU A 26 -4.95 -13.81 -2.03
N ALA A 27 -5.41 -13.31 -3.19
CA ALA A 27 -6.82 -13.36 -3.58
C ALA A 27 -7.38 -14.79 -3.72
N ARG A 28 -6.52 -15.80 -3.90
CA ARG A 28 -6.92 -17.22 -4.02
C ARG A 28 -6.92 -17.95 -2.67
N LEU A 29 -6.35 -17.36 -1.62
CA LEU A 29 -6.27 -17.98 -0.29
C LEU A 29 -7.57 -17.76 0.50
N PRO A 30 -8.00 -18.71 1.34
CA PRO A 30 -9.15 -18.53 2.20
C PRO A 30 -8.79 -17.66 3.42
N LEU A 31 -8.68 -16.35 3.19
CA LEU A 31 -8.27 -15.34 4.19
C LEU A 31 -9.22 -15.22 5.40
N SER A 32 -10.43 -15.78 5.31
CA SER A 32 -11.35 -15.88 6.43
C SER A 32 -10.89 -16.88 7.49
N GLN A 33 -10.02 -17.84 7.16
CA GLN A 33 -9.57 -18.87 8.09
C GLN A 33 -8.46 -18.35 9.03
N PRO A 34 -8.56 -18.57 10.35
CA PRO A 34 -7.58 -18.04 11.31
C PRO A 34 -6.23 -18.76 11.23
N ARG A 35 -6.18 -19.97 10.63
CA ARG A 35 -4.92 -20.65 10.32
C ARG A 35 -4.16 -19.93 9.20
N VAL A 36 -4.86 -19.52 8.14
CA VAL A 36 -4.28 -18.76 7.03
C VAL A 36 -3.83 -17.37 7.49
N GLN A 37 -4.64 -16.68 8.29
CA GLN A 37 -4.25 -15.37 8.86
C GLN A 37 -2.96 -15.45 9.69
N ARG A 38 -2.83 -16.48 10.55
CA ARG A 38 -1.61 -16.72 11.33
C ARG A 38 -0.41 -17.09 10.44
N ALA A 39 -0.61 -17.97 9.47
CA ALA A 39 0.44 -18.33 8.52
C ALA A 39 0.92 -17.10 7.71
N LEU A 40 -0.01 -16.25 7.29
CA LEU A 40 0.26 -15.01 6.56
C LEU A 40 1.06 -14.02 7.42
N LEU A 41 0.70 -13.88 8.71
CA LEU A 41 1.44 -13.04 9.65
C LEU A 41 2.86 -13.58 9.89
N VAL A 42 3.00 -14.87 10.19
CA VAL A 42 4.31 -15.50 10.45
C VAL A 42 5.19 -15.41 9.21
N LEU A 43 4.67 -15.77 8.04
CA LEU A 43 5.40 -15.66 6.78
C LEU A 43 5.78 -14.21 6.49
N GLY A 44 4.86 -13.26 6.73
CA GLY A 44 5.12 -11.83 6.55
C GLY A 44 6.27 -11.34 7.42
N LEU A 45 6.28 -11.69 8.71
CA LEU A 45 7.36 -11.36 9.64
C LEU A 45 8.68 -12.03 9.26
N LEU A 46 8.64 -13.29 8.80
CA LEU A 46 9.83 -14.00 8.31
C LEU A 46 10.42 -13.33 7.05
N LEU A 47 9.57 -12.85 6.13
CA LEU A 47 10.03 -12.11 4.94
C LEU A 47 10.66 -10.77 5.31
N ILE A 48 10.09 -10.04 6.27
CA ILE A 48 10.68 -8.80 6.79
C ILE A 48 12.06 -9.09 7.39
N TRP A 49 12.13 -10.12 8.24
CA TRP A 49 13.38 -10.51 8.88
C TRP A 49 14.44 -10.93 7.86
N ALA A 50 14.07 -11.73 6.87
CA ALA A 50 14.95 -12.13 5.78
C ALA A 50 15.43 -10.93 4.95
N GLY A 51 14.54 -9.98 4.63
CA GLY A 51 14.90 -8.76 3.89
C GLY A 51 15.92 -7.90 4.63
N HIS A 52 15.76 -7.72 5.95
CA HIS A 52 16.76 -7.03 6.77
C HIS A 52 18.06 -7.83 6.90
N GLY A 53 17.99 -9.17 6.99
CA GLY A 53 19.17 -10.03 6.97
C GLY A 53 19.98 -9.88 5.67
N VAL A 54 19.30 -9.84 4.52
CA VAL A 54 19.94 -9.59 3.21
C VAL A 54 20.60 -8.22 3.18
N GLN A 55 19.93 -7.17 3.68
CA GLN A 55 20.52 -5.84 3.77
C GLN A 55 21.76 -5.82 4.67
N GLN A 56 21.73 -6.51 5.81
CA GLN A 56 22.85 -6.59 6.75
C GLN A 56 24.06 -7.31 6.13
N LEU A 57 23.84 -8.44 5.46
CA LEU A 57 24.90 -9.19 4.78
C LEU A 57 25.53 -8.40 3.63
N ALA A 58 24.79 -7.47 3.02
CA ALA A 58 25.29 -6.63 1.94
C ALA A 58 26.10 -5.41 2.43
N GLN A 59 26.09 -5.11 3.74
CA GLN A 59 26.81 -3.94 4.28
C GLN A 59 28.32 -4.05 4.02
N GLY A 60 28.92 -2.97 3.53
CA GLY A 60 30.35 -2.93 3.21
C GLY A 60 30.72 -3.66 1.91
N THR A 61 29.74 -4.22 1.18
CA THR A 61 29.95 -4.83 -0.13
C THR A 61 29.58 -3.85 -1.26
N PRO A 62 30.12 -4.02 -2.49
CA PRO A 62 29.70 -3.23 -3.65
C PRO A 62 28.21 -3.38 -4.00
N TRP A 63 27.55 -4.44 -3.52
CA TRP A 63 26.14 -4.73 -3.76
C TRP A 63 25.18 -4.02 -2.81
N GLN A 64 25.69 -3.34 -1.77
CA GLN A 64 24.90 -2.64 -0.77
C GLN A 64 23.78 -1.76 -1.36
N PRO A 65 24.01 -0.95 -2.42
CA PRO A 65 22.95 -0.11 -2.97
C PRO A 65 21.77 -0.91 -3.54
N TRP A 66 22.00 -2.14 -4.01
CA TRP A 66 21.03 -2.97 -4.72
C TRP A 66 20.30 -3.98 -3.82
N LEU A 67 20.81 -4.19 -2.61
CA LEU A 67 20.27 -5.10 -1.61
C LEU A 67 19.71 -4.35 -0.39
N GLY A 68 19.42 -3.05 -0.55
CA GLY A 68 18.74 -2.25 0.45
C GLY A 68 17.24 -2.53 0.51
N THR A 69 16.63 -2.17 1.64
CA THR A 69 15.17 -2.20 1.84
C THR A 69 14.49 -0.90 1.43
N GLN A 70 15.24 0.04 0.86
CA GLN A 70 14.71 1.30 0.36
C GLN A 70 14.01 1.07 -0.98
N PRO A 71 12.97 1.86 -1.29
CA PRO A 71 12.24 1.74 -2.55
C PRO A 71 13.07 2.12 -3.77
N MET A 72 14.20 2.82 -3.58
CA MET A 72 15.09 3.23 -4.67
C MET A 72 16.57 2.98 -4.31
N PRO A 73 17.30 2.14 -5.08
CA PRO A 73 16.79 1.24 -6.12
C PRO A 73 16.04 0.05 -5.51
N PRO A 74 14.93 -0.42 -6.13
CA PRO A 74 14.09 -1.47 -5.57
C PRO A 74 14.70 -2.85 -5.78
N GLY A 75 15.48 -3.28 -4.78
CA GLY A 75 16.15 -4.57 -4.74
C GLY A 75 15.31 -5.74 -4.19
N PRO A 76 15.86 -6.96 -4.19
CA PRO A 76 15.24 -8.13 -3.57
C PRO A 76 14.86 -7.91 -2.10
N ALA A 77 15.73 -7.25 -1.32
CA ALA A 77 15.45 -6.95 0.08
C ALA A 77 14.22 -6.03 0.26
N TYR A 78 14.06 -5.01 -0.61
CA TYR A 78 12.87 -4.17 -0.66
C TYR A 78 11.60 -4.96 -1.01
N VAL A 79 11.67 -5.89 -1.98
CA VAL A 79 10.53 -6.75 -2.33
C VAL A 79 10.15 -7.64 -1.14
N LEU A 80 11.12 -8.24 -0.45
CA LEU A 80 10.88 -9.08 0.72
C LEU A 80 10.24 -8.30 1.87
N THR A 81 10.81 -7.15 2.24
CA THR A 81 10.25 -6.34 3.33
C THR A 81 8.90 -5.74 2.97
N GLY A 82 8.71 -5.27 1.74
CA GLY A 82 7.44 -4.75 1.25
C GLY A 82 6.33 -5.82 1.22
N ALA A 83 6.64 -7.00 0.68
CA ALA A 83 5.70 -8.13 0.64
C ALA A 83 5.36 -8.61 2.06
N GLY A 84 6.39 -8.73 2.91
CA GLY A 84 6.22 -9.14 4.29
C GLY A 84 5.39 -8.16 5.11
N ALA A 85 5.61 -6.85 4.93
CA ALA A 85 4.83 -5.79 5.56
C ALA A 85 3.37 -5.83 5.09
N ALA A 86 3.12 -5.94 3.78
CA ALA A 86 1.78 -6.05 3.23
C ALA A 86 1.02 -7.27 3.80
N CYS A 87 1.64 -8.45 3.78
CA CYS A 87 1.07 -9.67 4.36
C CYS A 87 0.75 -9.52 5.85
N SER A 88 1.67 -8.93 6.63
CA SER A 88 1.51 -8.72 8.07
C SER A 88 0.38 -7.75 8.38
N VAL A 89 0.29 -6.63 7.64
CA VAL A 89 -0.79 -5.64 7.79
C VAL A 89 -2.14 -6.26 7.42
N ILE A 90 -2.23 -6.98 6.30
CA ILE A 90 -3.46 -7.67 5.90
C ILE A 90 -3.90 -8.66 6.99
N ALA A 91 -2.99 -9.48 7.49
CA ALA A 91 -3.29 -10.43 8.56
C ALA A 91 -3.76 -9.72 9.84
N ALA A 92 -3.11 -8.62 10.22
CA ALA A 92 -3.51 -7.81 11.39
C ALA A 92 -4.90 -7.19 11.20
N CYS A 93 -5.21 -6.62 10.04
CA CYS A 93 -6.52 -6.08 9.72
C CYS A 93 -7.62 -7.16 9.79
N LEU A 94 -7.37 -8.34 9.21
CA LEU A 94 -8.31 -9.46 9.25
C LEU A 94 -8.52 -10.00 10.66
N TRP A 95 -7.46 -10.06 11.47
CA TRP A 95 -7.54 -10.50 12.85
C TRP A 95 -8.30 -9.47 13.71
N LEU A 96 -8.04 -8.17 13.53
CA LEU A 96 -8.78 -7.11 14.20
C LEU A 96 -10.28 -7.16 13.86
N ALA A 97 -10.61 -7.34 12.58
CA ALA A 97 -12.00 -7.48 12.14
C ALA A 97 -12.70 -8.70 12.76
N ARG A 98 -11.95 -9.78 13.00
CA ARG A 98 -12.44 -10.98 13.70
C ARG A 98 -12.64 -10.76 15.20
N LEU A 99 -11.74 -10.02 15.86
CA LEU A 99 -11.81 -9.77 17.32
C LEU A 99 -12.85 -8.71 17.69
N ARG A 100 -13.06 -7.73 16.83
CA ARG A 100 -13.95 -6.59 17.07
C ARG A 100 -14.89 -6.39 15.88
N PRO A 101 -15.79 -7.34 15.60
CA PRO A 101 -16.81 -7.14 14.58
C PRO A 101 -17.71 -5.97 14.98
N GLY A 102 -18.06 -5.12 14.02
CA GLY A 102 -18.97 -4.01 14.26
C GLY A 102 -19.07 -3.05 13.08
N GLU A 103 -20.10 -2.21 13.11
CA GLU A 103 -20.39 -1.25 12.03
C GLU A 103 -19.32 -0.14 11.90
N TRP A 104 -18.52 0.09 12.95
CA TRP A 104 -17.38 0.99 12.91
C TRP A 104 -16.33 0.59 11.86
N LEU A 105 -16.34 -0.66 11.40
CA LEU A 105 -15.50 -1.13 10.30
C LEU A 105 -16.05 -0.78 8.92
N ALA A 106 -17.34 -0.43 8.78
CA ALA A 106 -17.99 -0.18 7.49
C ALA A 106 -17.31 0.89 6.60
N PRO A 107 -16.69 1.96 7.14
CA PRO A 107 -15.97 2.94 6.32
C PRO A 107 -14.75 2.36 5.58
N PHE A 108 -14.05 1.37 6.15
CA PHE A 108 -12.81 0.86 5.56
C PHE A 108 -13.04 0.04 4.28
N PRO A 109 -13.98 -0.93 4.21
CA PRO A 109 -14.37 -1.57 2.96
C PRO A 109 -15.01 -0.61 1.96
N ALA A 110 -15.71 0.44 2.42
CA ALA A 110 -16.24 1.47 1.53
C ALA A 110 -15.10 2.21 0.80
N ALA A 111 -14.10 2.70 1.55
CA ALA A 111 -12.91 3.31 0.99
C ALA A 111 -12.12 2.35 0.08
N GLY A 112 -11.98 1.09 0.49
CA GLY A 112 -11.30 0.05 -0.30
C GLY A 112 -11.98 -0.29 -1.64
N ARG A 113 -13.27 0.01 -1.82
CA ARG A 113 -13.95 -0.13 -3.13
C ARG A 113 -13.78 1.07 -4.05
N MET A 114 -13.18 2.15 -3.55
CA MET A 114 -13.02 3.43 -4.24
C MET A 114 -11.55 3.84 -4.37
N THR A 115 -10.63 2.87 -4.45
CA THR A 115 -9.19 3.14 -4.43
C THR A 115 -8.72 4.03 -5.57
N LEU A 116 -9.30 3.93 -6.77
CA LEU A 116 -8.91 4.75 -7.92
C LEU A 116 -9.38 6.20 -7.73
N THR A 117 -10.63 6.39 -7.31
CA THR A 117 -11.15 7.73 -6.96
C THR A 117 -10.34 8.36 -5.84
N LEU A 118 -10.07 7.62 -4.77
CA LEU A 118 -9.30 8.12 -3.64
C LEU A 118 -7.86 8.43 -4.02
N TYR A 119 -7.24 7.63 -4.88
CA TYR A 119 -5.89 7.89 -5.39
C TYR A 119 -5.82 9.18 -6.22
N VAL A 120 -6.74 9.34 -7.19
CA VAL A 120 -6.80 10.56 -7.99
C VAL A 120 -7.16 11.78 -7.14
N GLY A 121 -8.10 11.62 -6.20
CA GLY A 121 -8.44 12.66 -5.23
C GLY A 121 -7.26 13.03 -4.33
N HIS A 122 -6.44 12.06 -3.92
CA HIS A 122 -5.22 12.33 -3.16
C HIS A 122 -4.23 13.18 -3.95
N ILE A 123 -4.02 12.89 -5.23
CA ILE A 123 -3.10 13.69 -6.07
C ILE A 123 -3.68 15.08 -6.31
N LEU A 124 -4.90 15.16 -6.83
CA LEU A 124 -5.47 16.43 -7.28
C LEU A 124 -5.90 17.33 -6.12
N LEU A 125 -6.56 16.77 -5.11
CA LEU A 125 -7.10 17.53 -3.98
C LEU A 125 -6.12 17.52 -2.81
N GLY A 126 -5.57 16.37 -2.44
CA GLY A 126 -4.62 16.27 -1.32
C GLY A 126 -3.31 17.01 -1.60
N MET A 127 -2.55 16.53 -2.59
CA MET A 127 -1.25 17.12 -2.93
C MET A 127 -1.43 18.51 -3.57
N GLY A 128 -2.42 18.69 -4.46
CA GLY A 128 -2.69 20.00 -5.07
C GLY A 128 -3.04 21.11 -4.07
N THR A 129 -3.74 20.81 -2.96
CA THR A 129 -3.97 21.81 -1.90
C THR A 129 -2.72 22.11 -1.08
N LEU A 130 -1.89 21.11 -0.80
CA LEU A 130 -0.60 21.35 -0.13
C LEU A 130 0.35 22.15 -1.02
N GLU A 131 0.34 21.92 -2.33
CA GLU A 131 1.11 22.66 -3.30
C GLU A 131 0.69 24.14 -3.35
N SER A 132 -0.62 24.42 -3.43
CA SER A 132 -1.13 25.80 -3.48
C SER A 132 -0.87 26.59 -2.19
N LEU A 133 -0.73 25.90 -1.07
CA LEU A 133 -0.35 26.48 0.22
C LEU A 133 1.18 26.59 0.42
N GLY A 134 2.00 26.15 -0.53
CA GLY A 134 3.47 26.14 -0.40
C GLY A 134 3.99 25.21 0.68
N LEU A 135 3.24 24.14 1.02
CA LEU A 135 3.58 23.21 2.10
C LEU A 135 4.38 21.99 1.61
N LEU A 136 4.63 21.88 0.29
CA LEU A 136 5.38 20.77 -0.32
C LEU A 136 6.89 21.05 -0.51
N ASP A 137 7.40 22.12 0.06
CA ASP A 137 8.78 22.59 -0.13
C ASP A 137 9.86 21.72 0.58
N GLY A 138 9.48 20.54 1.09
CA GLY A 138 10.37 19.63 1.82
C GLY A 138 10.78 20.10 3.22
N ARG A 139 10.29 21.26 3.67
CA ARG A 139 10.58 21.87 4.99
C ARG A 139 9.55 21.54 6.07
N ALA A 140 8.45 20.87 5.70
CA ALA A 140 7.39 20.53 6.63
C ALA A 140 7.91 19.62 7.75
N SER A 141 7.52 19.93 8.99
CA SER A 141 7.85 19.08 10.14
C SER A 141 7.15 17.72 10.03
N LEU A 142 7.71 16.67 10.64
CA LEU A 142 7.08 15.34 10.68
C LEU A 142 5.66 15.42 11.25
N ALA A 143 5.45 16.21 12.31
CA ALA A 143 4.14 16.42 12.92
C ALA A 143 3.15 17.04 11.92
N SER A 144 3.58 18.02 11.12
CA SER A 144 2.75 18.64 10.08
C SER A 144 2.38 17.64 9.00
N VAL A 145 3.33 16.85 8.51
CA VAL A 145 3.08 15.82 7.49
C VAL A 145 2.08 14.79 8.00
N LEU A 146 2.26 14.30 9.24
CA LEU A 146 1.34 13.35 9.87
C LEU A 146 -0.06 13.94 10.05
N LEU A 147 -0.17 15.21 10.46
CA LEU A 147 -1.45 15.90 10.60
C LEU A 147 -2.20 15.95 9.28
N TRP A 148 -1.56 16.42 8.20
CA TRP A 148 -2.18 16.52 6.88
C TRP A 148 -2.52 15.15 6.30
N ALA A 149 -1.65 14.15 6.47
CA ALA A 149 -1.91 12.79 6.04
C ALA A 149 -3.12 12.18 6.78
N LEU A 150 -3.20 12.36 8.10
CA LEU A 150 -4.33 11.86 8.89
C LEU A 150 -5.63 12.60 8.55
N LEU A 151 -5.56 13.92 8.40
CA LEU A 151 -6.71 14.73 7.99
C LEU A 151 -7.25 14.26 6.64
N PHE A 152 -6.36 14.10 5.64
CA PHE A 152 -6.75 13.58 4.34
C PHE A 152 -7.35 12.18 4.46
N LEU A 153 -6.72 11.27 5.21
CA LEU A 153 -7.20 9.91 5.39
C LEU A 153 -8.60 9.87 6.01
N LEU A 154 -8.84 10.65 7.06
CA LEU A 154 -10.13 10.71 7.74
C LEU A 154 -11.23 11.28 6.83
N LEU A 155 -10.94 12.41 6.17
CA LEU A 155 -11.89 13.05 5.25
C LEU A 155 -12.19 12.15 4.05
N ALA A 156 -11.16 11.55 3.44
CA ALA A 156 -11.31 10.72 2.26
C ALA A 156 -12.04 9.40 2.58
N THR A 157 -11.74 8.78 3.72
CA THR A 157 -12.46 7.58 4.19
C THR A 157 -13.91 7.90 4.54
N GLY A 158 -14.15 9.03 5.23
CA GLY A 158 -15.51 9.50 5.55
C GLY A 158 -16.32 9.83 4.31
N ALA A 159 -15.72 10.51 3.34
CA ALA A 159 -16.35 10.83 2.06
C ALA A 159 -16.67 9.57 1.25
N ALA A 160 -15.75 8.60 1.19
CA ALA A 160 -16.00 7.31 0.53
C ALA A 160 -17.12 6.52 1.22
N TRP A 161 -17.18 6.57 2.55
CA TRP A 161 -18.24 5.93 3.32
C TRP A 161 -19.60 6.58 3.04
N LEU A 162 -19.70 7.90 3.11
CA LEU A 162 -20.93 8.63 2.81
C LEU A 162 -21.39 8.41 1.36
N TRP A 163 -20.44 8.42 0.41
CA TRP A 163 -20.72 8.10 -0.99
C TRP A 163 -21.27 6.68 -1.15
N SER A 164 -20.75 5.73 -0.36
CA SER A 164 -21.17 4.33 -0.43
C SER A 164 -22.61 4.08 -0.01
N TRP A 165 -23.25 5.05 0.66
CA TRP A 165 -24.68 4.97 1.01
C TRP A 165 -25.58 5.14 -0.22
N GLN A 166 -25.15 5.91 -1.22
CA GLN A 166 -25.94 6.16 -2.43
C GLN A 166 -25.41 5.38 -3.63
N PHE A 167 -24.09 5.16 -3.72
CA PHE A 167 -23.46 4.53 -4.87
C PHE A 167 -22.57 3.37 -4.47
N ALA A 168 -22.75 2.22 -5.13
CA ALA A 168 -21.97 1.01 -4.83
C ALA A 168 -20.47 1.12 -5.18
N ARG A 169 -20.08 2.12 -5.98
CA ARG A 169 -18.71 2.32 -6.51
C ARG A 169 -18.37 3.81 -6.55
N GLY A 170 -17.09 4.13 -6.54
CA GLY A 170 -16.64 5.50 -6.74
C GLY A 170 -16.89 5.98 -8.18
N PRO A 171 -16.85 7.31 -8.39
CA PRO A 171 -17.12 7.92 -9.68
C PRO A 171 -16.13 7.44 -10.76
N LEU A 172 -14.83 7.38 -10.47
CA LEU A 172 -13.83 6.96 -11.46
C LEU A 172 -13.87 5.46 -11.72
N GLU A 173 -14.13 4.65 -10.69
CA GLU A 173 -14.33 3.21 -10.87
C GLU A 173 -15.55 2.93 -11.75
N THR A 174 -16.59 3.76 -11.65
CA THR A 174 -17.78 3.66 -12.50
C THR A 174 -17.46 3.98 -13.96
N VAL A 175 -16.69 5.05 -14.21
CA VAL A 175 -16.21 5.39 -15.56
C VAL A 175 -15.33 4.29 -16.12
N MET A 176 -14.36 3.82 -15.34
CA MET A 176 -13.45 2.74 -15.75
C MET A 176 -14.21 1.48 -16.15
N ARG A 177 -15.22 1.07 -15.37
CA ARG A 177 -16.07 -0.07 -15.76
C ARG A 177 -16.81 0.17 -17.06
N ARG A 178 -17.40 1.35 -17.26
CA ARG A 178 -18.13 1.64 -18.50
C ARG A 178 -17.25 1.54 -19.75
N ILE A 179 -15.96 1.86 -19.62
CA ILE A 179 -15.01 1.80 -20.73
C ILE A 179 -14.44 0.38 -20.90
N ALA A 180 -14.22 -0.35 -19.81
CA ALA A 180 -13.58 -1.68 -19.82
C ALA A 180 -14.56 -2.87 -19.86
N GLY A 181 -15.86 -2.66 -19.63
CA GLY A 181 -16.90 -3.70 -19.51
C GLY A 181 -17.51 -3.80 -18.10
#